data_AF-A0A8J5N4T5-F1
#
_entry.id   AF-A0A8J5N4T5-F1
#
_cell.length_a   1.000
_cell.length_b   1.000
_cell.length_c   1.000
_cell.angle_alpha   90.00
_cell.angle_beta   90.00
_cell.angle_gamma   90.00
#
_symmetry.space_group_name_H-M   'P 1'
#
loop_
_entity.id
_entity.type
_entity.pdbx_description
1 polymer ?
#
loop_
_entity_poly.entity_id
_entity_poly.type
_entity_poly.pdbx_seq_one_letter_code
_entity_poly.pdbx_strand_id
1 'polypeptide(L)'
;MVRSAQDKCPNVLSEEKVVNDVRAACLAKSQLSYDLVESAIVEQAGSVILNKVNEVNLAIASTVSDRVIDEVVESLSKTCKNLQSGEGPRKRASTGTEMGVRERGSSESSSRSERSDTVSQGDDTTSQKSDPSPLATPQLASKRKSLHGRKLRPQSVVGKET
;
A
#
# COMPACT_ATOMS: atom_id res chain seq x y z
N MET A 1 -28.33 -19.85 39.37
CA MET A 1 -29.23 -21.02 39.33
C MET A 1 -29.38 -21.70 40.69
N VAL A 2 -28.34 -22.32 41.27
CA VAL A 2 -28.46 -23.08 42.54
C VAL A 2 -29.03 -22.24 43.69
N ARG A 3 -28.53 -21.01 43.90
CA ARG A 3 -29.08 -20.07 44.90
C ARG A 3 -30.57 -19.78 44.69
N SER A 4 -30.97 -19.48 43.45
CA SER A 4 -32.38 -19.23 43.13
C SER A 4 -33.28 -20.44 43.36
N ALA A 5 -32.75 -21.66 43.16
CA ALA A 5 -33.49 -22.87 43.47
C ALA A 5 -33.63 -23.05 44.99
N GLN A 6 -32.57 -22.75 45.77
CA GLN A 6 -32.55 -22.81 47.23
C GLN A 6 -33.62 -21.90 47.85
N ASP A 7 -33.77 -20.68 47.34
CA ASP A 7 -34.75 -19.70 47.81
C ASP A 7 -36.20 -20.14 47.53
N LYS A 8 -36.42 -20.94 46.48
CA LYS A 8 -37.77 -21.37 46.06
C LYS A 8 -38.19 -22.70 46.68
N CYS A 9 -37.23 -23.59 46.94
CA CYS A 9 -37.48 -24.94 47.46
C CYS A 9 -36.49 -25.32 48.57
N PRO A 10 -36.50 -24.62 49.73
CA PRO A 10 -35.48 -24.80 50.78
C PRO A 10 -35.51 -26.19 51.42
N ASN A 11 -36.69 -26.79 51.55
CA ASN A 11 -36.83 -28.12 52.15
C ASN A 11 -36.23 -29.22 51.26
N VAL A 12 -36.38 -29.12 49.94
CA VAL A 12 -35.86 -30.11 48.98
C VAL A 12 -34.35 -29.96 48.77
N LEU A 13 -33.84 -28.71 48.81
CA LEU A 13 -32.41 -28.41 48.68
C LEU A 13 -31.66 -28.38 50.02
N SER A 14 -32.30 -28.86 51.10
CA SER A 14 -31.62 -29.18 52.36
C SER A 14 -30.77 -30.44 52.23
N GLU A 15 -31.13 -31.34 51.31
CA GLU A 15 -30.36 -32.53 50.99
C GLU A 15 -29.16 -32.20 50.09
N GLU A 16 -27.96 -32.46 50.59
CA GLU A 16 -26.71 -32.18 49.87
C GLU A 16 -26.63 -32.92 48.52
N LYS A 17 -27.17 -34.15 48.46
CA LYS A 17 -27.22 -34.94 47.22
C LYS A 17 -27.98 -34.20 46.12
N VAL A 18 -29.14 -33.64 46.43
CA VAL A 18 -29.97 -32.89 45.47
C VAL A 18 -29.25 -31.62 45.02
N VAL A 19 -28.58 -30.92 45.93
CA VAL A 19 -27.77 -29.73 45.59
C VAL A 19 -26.64 -30.08 44.62
N ASN A 20 -25.96 -31.21 44.84
CA ASN A 20 -24.89 -31.69 43.97
C ASN A 20 -25.42 -32.12 42.60
N ASP A 21 -26.56 -32.82 42.54
CA ASP A 21 -27.20 -33.22 41.28
C ASP A 21 -27.62 -31.98 40.46
N VAL A 22 -28.22 -30.98 41.11
CA VAL A 22 -28.57 -29.71 40.47
C VAL A 22 -27.32 -28.98 39.97
N ARG A 23 -26.23 -28.96 40.76
CA ARG A 23 -24.96 -28.34 40.35
C ARG A 23 -24.36 -29.05 39.13
N ALA A 24 -24.34 -30.38 39.13
CA ALA A 24 -23.85 -31.19 38.02
C ALA A 24 -24.68 -30.96 36.75
N ALA A 25 -26.01 -30.97 36.87
CA ALA A 25 -26.91 -30.68 35.76
C ALA A 25 -26.75 -29.25 35.22
N CYS A 26 -26.51 -28.27 36.09
CA CYS A 26 -26.19 -26.90 35.67
C CYS A 26 -24.88 -26.87 34.89
N LEU A 27 -23.81 -27.49 35.43
CA LEU A 27 -22.50 -27.50 34.79
C LEU A 27 -22.55 -28.12 33.40
N ALA A 28 -23.22 -29.28 33.25
CA ALA A 28 -23.39 -29.95 31.97
C ALA A 28 -24.11 -29.07 30.93
N LYS A 29 -25.07 -28.23 31.36
CA LYS A 29 -25.82 -27.33 30.47
C LYS A 29 -25.13 -25.99 30.21
N SER A 30 -24.13 -25.62 31.00
CA SER A 30 -23.39 -24.36 30.86
C SER A 30 -22.11 -24.48 30.03
N GLN A 31 -21.79 -25.66 29.52
CA GLN A 31 -20.63 -25.83 28.63
C GLN A 31 -20.95 -25.31 27.24
N LEU A 32 -20.12 -24.39 26.76
CA LEU A 32 -20.13 -23.95 25.37
C LEU A 32 -19.37 -24.99 24.54
N SER A 33 -19.96 -25.41 23.41
CA SER A 33 -19.26 -26.27 22.46
C SER A 33 -18.06 -25.53 21.88
N TYR A 34 -16.93 -26.21 21.78
CA TYR A 34 -15.74 -25.66 21.15
C TYR A 34 -16.03 -25.26 19.68
N ASP A 35 -16.76 -26.09 18.93
CA ASP A 35 -17.12 -25.82 17.54
C ASP A 35 -17.92 -24.52 17.37
N LEU A 36 -18.80 -24.23 18.33
CA LEU A 36 -19.57 -22.99 18.33
C LEU A 36 -18.66 -21.78 18.53
N VAL A 37 -17.69 -21.89 19.44
CA VAL A 37 -16.72 -20.81 19.71
C VAL A 37 -15.80 -20.63 18.51
N GLU A 38 -15.30 -21.71 17.93
CA GLU A 38 -14.44 -21.69 16.75
C GLU A 38 -15.16 -21.02 15.58
N SER A 39 -16.37 -21.47 15.24
CA SER A 39 -17.11 -20.91 14.12
C SER A 39 -17.57 -19.47 14.36
N ALA A 40 -18.11 -19.15 15.53
CA ALA A 40 -18.63 -17.81 15.80
C ALA A 40 -17.52 -16.78 16.02
N ILE A 41 -16.48 -17.13 16.78
CA ILE A 41 -15.44 -16.18 17.20
C ILE A 41 -14.29 -16.16 16.20
N VAL A 42 -13.74 -17.32 15.83
CA VAL A 42 -12.54 -17.37 15.00
C VAL A 42 -12.91 -17.18 13.54
N GLU A 43 -13.84 -17.99 13.03
CA GLU A 43 -14.17 -17.98 11.61
C GLU A 43 -15.01 -16.76 11.23
N GLN A 44 -16.10 -16.48 11.95
CA GLN A 44 -17.01 -15.40 11.57
C GLN A 44 -16.50 -14.04 12.04
N ALA A 45 -16.38 -13.82 13.35
CA ALA A 45 -15.98 -12.52 13.88
C ALA A 45 -14.51 -12.20 13.53
N GLY A 46 -13.61 -13.16 13.69
CA GLY A 46 -12.18 -13.02 13.40
C GLY A 46 -11.92 -12.66 11.94
N SER A 47 -12.57 -13.34 10.98
CA SER A 47 -12.45 -13.02 9.55
C SER A 47 -12.93 -11.61 9.24
N VAL A 48 -14.10 -11.20 9.76
CA VAL A 48 -14.63 -9.85 9.53
C VAL A 48 -13.69 -8.78 10.07
N ILE A 49 -13.18 -8.95 11.30
CA ILE A 49 -12.25 -8.01 11.91
C ILE A 49 -10.95 -7.94 11.10
N LEU A 50 -10.36 -9.09 10.77
CA LEU A 50 -9.09 -9.16 10.04
C LEU A 50 -9.21 -8.51 8.66
N ASN A 51 -10.29 -8.79 7.94
CA ASN A 51 -10.57 -8.16 6.66
C ASN A 51 -10.73 -6.65 6.80
N LYS A 52 -11.42 -6.18 7.84
CA LYS A 52 -11.59 -4.74 8.06
C LYS A 52 -10.28 -4.05 8.39
N VAL A 53 -9.42 -4.68 9.20
CA VAL A 53 -8.07 -4.17 9.49
C VAL A 53 -7.24 -4.09 8.21
N ASN A 54 -7.29 -5.10 7.35
CA ASN A 54 -6.56 -5.09 6.08
C ASN A 54 -7.06 -3.99 5.14
N GLU A 55 -8.38 -3.77 5.06
CA GLU A 55 -8.98 -2.68 4.29
C GLU A 55 -8.49 -1.31 4.78
N VAL A 56 -8.51 -1.08 6.10
CA VAL A 56 -8.04 0.17 6.70
C VAL A 56 -6.54 0.36 6.47
N ASN A 57 -5.73 -0.68 6.62
CA ASN A 57 -4.29 -0.61 6.36
C ASN A 57 -3.99 -0.20 4.91
N LEU A 58 -4.71 -0.77 3.94
CA LEU A 58 -4.58 -0.39 2.54
C LEU A 58 -5.00 1.06 2.29
N ALA A 59 -6.11 1.51 2.90
CA ALA A 59 -6.57 2.89 2.78
C ALA A 59 -5.57 3.91 3.37
N ILE A 60 -5.00 3.59 4.54
CA ILE A 60 -3.96 4.41 5.17
C ILE A 60 -2.70 4.45 4.30
N ALA A 61 -2.25 3.30 3.80
CA ALA A 61 -1.09 3.22 2.93
C ALA A 61 -1.26 4.10 1.69
N SER A 62 -2.41 4.01 1.02
CA SER A 62 -2.74 4.88 -0.12
C SER A 62 -2.69 6.36 0.27
N THR A 63 -3.34 6.74 1.37
CA THR A 63 -3.41 8.14 1.81
C THR A 63 -2.03 8.71 2.12
N VAL A 64 -1.16 7.92 2.75
CA VAL A 64 0.22 8.33 3.05
C VAL A 64 1.03 8.44 1.77
N SER A 65 0.90 7.48 0.84
CA SER A 65 1.57 7.53 -0.46
C SER A 65 1.18 8.78 -1.26
N ASP A 66 -0.11 9.10 -1.33
CA ASP A 66 -0.60 10.27 -2.06
C ASP A 66 -0.03 11.57 -1.47
N ARG A 67 -0.02 11.68 -0.13
CA ARG A 67 0.60 12.84 0.55
C ARG A 67 2.07 13.00 0.26
N VAL A 68 2.84 11.91 0.33
CA VAL A 68 4.27 11.94 0.00
C VAL A 68 4.49 12.36 -1.45
N ILE A 69 3.67 11.86 -2.38
CA ILE A 69 3.72 12.24 -3.79
C ILE A 69 3.45 13.74 -3.95
N ASP A 70 2.41 14.26 -3.31
CA ASP A 70 2.06 15.68 -3.38
C ASP A 70 3.19 16.57 -2.84
N GLU A 71 3.80 16.20 -1.70
CA GLU A 71 4.94 16.93 -1.11
C GLU A 71 6.18 16.93 -2.02
N VAL A 72 6.48 15.79 -2.67
CA VAL A 72 7.58 15.68 -3.63
C VAL A 72 7.30 16.55 -4.86
N VAL A 73 6.07 16.49 -5.40
CA VAL A 73 5.66 17.30 -6.56
C VAL A 73 5.74 18.80 -6.22
N GLU A 74 5.28 19.22 -5.05
CA GLU A 74 5.37 20.60 -4.60
C GLU A 74 6.82 21.06 -4.45
N SER A 75 7.67 20.25 -3.80
CA SER A 75 9.08 20.56 -3.56
C SER A 75 9.87 20.69 -4.87
N LEU A 76 9.63 19.80 -5.83
CA LEU A 76 10.23 19.87 -7.16
C LEU A 76 9.72 21.09 -7.93
N SER A 77 8.41 21.34 -7.91
CA SER A 77 7.80 22.49 -8.59
C SER A 77 8.37 23.81 -8.06
N LYS A 78 8.54 23.93 -6.74
CA LYS A 78 9.16 25.10 -6.10
C LYS A 78 10.62 25.27 -6.52
N THR A 79 11.39 24.18 -6.56
CA THR A 79 12.80 24.21 -6.98
C THR A 79 12.93 24.64 -8.44
N CYS A 80 12.11 24.08 -9.34
CA CYS A 80 12.08 24.46 -10.75
C CYS A 80 11.73 25.94 -10.94
N LYS A 81 10.71 26.45 -10.22
CA LYS A 81 10.34 27.87 -10.26
C LYS A 81 11.48 28.77 -9.79
N ASN A 82 12.18 28.40 -8.70
CA ASN A 82 13.31 29.17 -8.19
C ASN A 82 14.48 29.23 -9.18
N LEU A 83 14.78 28.13 -9.87
CA LEU A 83 15.83 28.09 -10.90
C LEU A 83 15.44 28.90 -12.14
N GLN A 84 14.19 28.80 -12.60
CA GLN A 84 13.69 29.53 -13.77
C GLN A 84 13.54 31.04 -13.52
N SER A 85 13.21 31.44 -12.29
CA SER A 85 13.06 32.85 -11.94
C SER A 85 14.40 33.60 -11.79
N GLY A 86 15.54 32.91 -11.98
CA GLY A 86 16.88 33.53 -11.91
C GLY A 86 17.24 34.12 -10.54
N GLU A 87 16.43 33.84 -9.52
CA GLU A 87 16.68 34.24 -8.13
C GLU A 87 17.50 33.16 -7.43
N GLY A 88 18.69 32.89 -7.96
CA GLY A 88 19.78 32.39 -7.12
C GLY A 88 20.01 33.37 -5.97
N PRO A 89 20.63 32.94 -4.85
CA PRO A 89 20.88 33.83 -3.72
C PRO A 89 21.75 35.00 -4.19
N ARG A 90 21.11 36.13 -4.53
CA ARG A 90 21.77 37.40 -4.81
C ARG A 90 22.28 37.93 -3.48
N LYS A 91 23.41 37.39 -3.02
CA LYS A 91 24.31 38.09 -2.11
C LYS A 91 24.84 39.31 -2.86
N ARG A 92 24.03 40.37 -2.97
CA ARG A 92 24.55 41.72 -3.16
C ARG A 92 25.25 42.09 -1.86
N ALA A 93 26.53 41.75 -1.77
CA ALA A 93 27.45 42.48 -0.92
C ALA A 93 27.66 43.85 -1.58
N SER A 94 26.74 44.77 -1.32
CA SER A 94 26.96 46.19 -1.57
C SER A 94 27.62 46.76 -0.32
N THR A 95 28.94 46.86 -0.34
CA THR A 95 29.69 47.74 0.54
C THR A 95 30.74 48.42 -0.33
N GLY A 96 30.61 49.74 -0.48
CA GLY A 96 31.50 50.56 -1.31
C GLY A 96 32.85 50.81 -0.66
N THR A 97 33.78 51.27 -1.52
CA THR A 97 35.12 51.90 -1.33
C THR A 97 36.00 51.34 -2.46
N GLU A 98 36.76 52.04 -3.31
CA GLU A 98 37.23 53.42 -3.42
C GLU A 98 37.78 53.59 -4.85
N MET A 99 37.93 54.84 -5.29
CA MET A 99 38.69 55.21 -6.49
C MET A 99 40.10 54.59 -6.50
N GLY A 100 40.47 53.94 -7.60
CA GLY A 100 41.83 53.51 -7.89
C GLY A 100 42.10 53.52 -9.39
N VAL A 101 43.01 54.39 -9.80
CA VAL A 101 43.35 54.80 -11.16
C VAL A 101 44.43 53.88 -11.77
N ARG A 102 44.31 53.56 -13.08
CA ARG A 102 45.33 53.01 -14.03
C ARG A 102 45.71 51.54 -13.79
N GLU A 103 45.93 50.68 -14.80
CA GLU A 103 46.73 50.89 -16.02
C GLU A 103 46.42 49.84 -17.13
N ARG A 104 46.86 50.13 -18.36
CA ARG A 104 46.66 49.39 -19.62
C ARG A 104 47.50 48.10 -19.74
N GLY A 105 46.92 47.07 -20.36
CA GLY A 105 47.58 46.02 -21.16
C GLY A 105 46.49 45.09 -21.74
N SER A 106 46.14 45.12 -23.03
CA SER A 106 46.78 44.42 -24.17
C SER A 106 47.21 42.99 -23.79
N SER A 107 46.78 41.87 -24.41
CA SER A 107 46.36 41.62 -25.79
C SER A 107 45.69 40.24 -25.90
N GLU A 108 44.78 40.11 -26.88
CA GLU A 108 44.50 38.96 -27.76
C GLU A 108 44.49 37.51 -27.26
N SER A 109 43.34 36.83 -27.43
CA SER A 109 43.25 35.74 -28.42
C SER A 109 41.79 35.41 -28.75
N SER A 110 41.53 35.34 -30.06
CA SER A 110 40.26 35.00 -30.70
C SER A 110 40.17 33.52 -31.00
N SER A 111 38.96 32.94 -30.90
CA SER A 111 38.40 31.99 -31.88
C SER A 111 36.91 31.77 -31.57
N ARG A 112 36.03 32.53 -32.22
CA ARG A 112 35.32 32.22 -33.48
C ARG A 112 34.31 31.06 -33.37
N SER A 113 33.05 31.47 -33.41
CA SER A 113 31.83 30.74 -33.76
C SER A 113 31.84 30.22 -35.21
N GLU A 114 30.84 29.38 -35.53
CA GLU A 114 30.30 28.97 -36.85
C GLU A 114 30.85 27.64 -37.42
N ARG A 115 30.12 26.71 -38.08
CA ARG A 115 28.72 26.50 -38.54
C ARG A 115 28.63 25.11 -39.22
N SER A 116 27.41 24.56 -39.30
CA SER A 116 26.78 23.69 -40.33
C SER A 116 27.35 22.33 -40.80
N ASP A 117 26.45 21.34 -40.70
CA ASP A 117 25.94 20.38 -41.71
C ASP A 117 26.90 19.54 -42.57
N THR A 118 26.70 18.21 -42.56
CA THR A 118 26.47 17.40 -43.77
C THR A 118 26.04 15.95 -43.45
N VAL A 119 25.20 15.45 -44.34
CA VAL A 119 24.47 14.16 -44.42
C VAL A 119 25.39 13.02 -44.90
N SER A 120 25.25 11.79 -44.36
CA SER A 120 24.74 10.59 -45.08
C SER A 120 25.18 9.23 -44.49
N GLN A 121 24.18 8.35 -44.35
CA GLN A 121 24.13 6.90 -44.60
C GLN A 121 25.19 5.91 -44.09
N GLY A 122 24.68 4.91 -43.36
CA GLY A 122 25.27 3.59 -43.20
C GLY A 122 24.29 2.69 -42.44
N ASP A 123 23.48 1.92 -43.17
CA ASP A 123 22.76 0.76 -42.63
C ASP A 123 23.79 -0.25 -42.10
N ASP A 124 23.63 -0.75 -40.86
CA ASP A 124 23.57 -2.20 -40.68
C ASP A 124 23.01 -2.62 -39.31
N THR A 125 22.21 -3.66 -39.38
CA THR A 125 21.58 -4.41 -38.31
C THR A 125 22.54 -4.89 -37.22
N THR A 126 22.29 -4.57 -35.94
CA THR A 126 22.48 -5.50 -34.81
C THR A 126 21.74 -5.02 -33.54
N SER A 127 20.80 -5.85 -33.08
CA SER A 127 20.28 -6.02 -31.72
C SER A 127 20.58 -4.95 -30.66
N GLN A 128 19.66 -3.99 -30.49
CA GLN A 128 19.54 -3.25 -29.24
C GLN A 128 18.69 -4.03 -28.24
N LYS A 129 19.37 -4.73 -27.32
CA LYS A 129 18.76 -5.10 -26.03
C LYS A 129 18.38 -3.81 -25.31
N SER A 130 17.09 -3.50 -25.30
CA SER A 130 16.54 -2.42 -24.49
C SER A 130 16.36 -2.93 -23.07
N ASP A 131 17.07 -2.31 -22.15
CA ASP A 131 16.99 -2.50 -20.70
C ASP A 131 15.61 -2.01 -20.21
N PRO A 132 14.77 -2.83 -19.53
CA PRO A 132 13.47 -2.36 -19.07
C PRO A 132 13.62 -1.55 -17.78
N SER A 133 13.28 -0.26 -17.86
CA SER A 133 13.14 0.62 -16.70
C SER A 133 12.13 0.06 -15.68
N PRO A 134 12.35 0.25 -14.36
CA PRO A 134 11.52 -0.37 -13.33
C PRO A 134 10.28 0.47 -13.09
N LEU A 135 9.26 0.33 -13.95
CA LEU A 135 7.91 0.77 -13.62
C LEU A 135 6.97 -0.44 -13.54
N ALA A 136 6.25 -0.47 -12.43
CA ALA A 136 5.37 -1.53 -11.95
C ALA A 136 4.17 -1.80 -12.88
N THR A 137 4.41 -2.44 -14.02
CA THR A 137 3.36 -3.10 -14.82
C THR A 137 3.78 -4.54 -15.08
N PRO A 138 2.96 -5.55 -14.70
CA PRO A 138 3.26 -6.92 -15.07
C PRO A 138 3.08 -7.05 -16.59
N GLN A 139 4.17 -7.32 -17.31
CA GLN A 139 4.14 -7.66 -18.73
C GLN A 139 3.49 -9.04 -18.89
N LEU A 140 2.16 -9.07 -19.02
CA LEU A 140 1.43 -10.30 -19.31
C LEU A 140 1.66 -10.65 -20.79
N ALA A 141 2.56 -11.59 -21.03
CA ALA A 141 2.71 -12.24 -22.34
C ALA A 141 1.34 -12.81 -22.77
N SER A 142 0.76 -12.19 -23.79
CA SER A 142 -0.60 -12.45 -24.26
C SER A 142 -0.75 -13.88 -24.83
N LYS A 143 -1.11 -14.84 -23.98
CA LYS A 143 -1.73 -16.11 -24.43
C LYS A 143 -3.25 -15.93 -24.39
N ARG A 144 -3.81 -15.30 -25.43
CA ARG A 144 -5.28 -15.23 -25.61
C ARG A 144 -5.84 -16.64 -25.79
N LYS A 145 -6.43 -17.19 -24.73
CA LYS A 145 -7.39 -18.31 -24.82
C LYS A 145 -8.64 -17.80 -25.55
N SER A 146 -9.09 -18.55 -26.56
CA SER A 146 -10.23 -18.23 -27.43
C SER A 146 -11.52 -17.91 -26.64
N LEU A 147 -12.33 -16.97 -27.15
CA LEU A 147 -13.61 -16.51 -26.58
C LEU A 147 -14.63 -17.65 -26.33
N HIS A 148 -14.43 -18.83 -26.94
CA HIS A 148 -15.31 -19.99 -26.77
C HIS A 148 -15.30 -20.60 -25.35
N GLY A 149 -14.29 -20.30 -24.53
CA GLY A 149 -14.21 -20.81 -23.14
C GLY A 149 -14.98 -19.98 -22.10
N ARG A 150 -15.45 -18.77 -22.44
CA ARG A 150 -16.08 -17.84 -21.48
C ARG A 150 -17.60 -18.04 -21.29
N LYS A 151 -18.22 -18.98 -22.03
CA LYS A 151 -19.67 -19.25 -21.96
C LYS A 151 -20.03 -20.59 -21.30
N LEU A 152 -19.08 -21.33 -20.75
CA LEU A 152 -19.38 -22.52 -19.96
C LEU A 152 -19.51 -22.10 -18.50
N ARG A 153 -20.74 -22.18 -17.97
CA ARG A 153 -20.99 -22.07 -16.52
C ARG A 153 -20.13 -23.11 -15.79
N PRO A 154 -19.62 -22.81 -14.59
CA PRO A 154 -18.96 -23.82 -13.77
C PRO A 154 -19.91 -25.00 -13.54
N GLN A 155 -19.44 -26.22 -13.78
CA GLN A 155 -20.24 -27.41 -13.47
C GLN A 155 -20.28 -27.56 -11.94
N SER A 156 -21.50 -27.61 -11.39
CA SER A 156 -21.72 -27.98 -9.99
C SER A 156 -21.37 -29.46 -9.83
N VAL A 157 -20.44 -29.77 -8.94
CA VAL A 157 -20.17 -31.15 -8.52
C VAL A 157 -21.27 -31.58 -7.56
N VAL A 158 -22.17 -32.46 -8.01
CA VAL A 158 -23.06 -33.22 -7.12
C VAL A 158 -22.26 -34.43 -6.63
N GLY A 159 -22.07 -34.54 -5.31
CA GLY A 159 -21.43 -35.68 -4.69
C GLY A 159 -22.16 -36.98 -5.02
N LYS A 160 -21.41 -38.01 -5.43
CA LYS A 160 -21.90 -39.38 -5.40
C LYS A 160 -21.42 -39.99 -4.10
N GLU A 161 -22.35 -40.15 -3.18
CA GLU A 161 -22.24 -41.10 -2.09
C GLU A 161 -22.32 -42.51 -2.68
N THR A 162 -21.27 -43.29 -2.51
CA THR A 162 -21.26 -44.76 -2.39
C THR A 162 -20.04 -45.16 -1.60
#